data_AF-A0AAE0NMS9-F1
#
_entry.id   AF-A0AAE0NMS9-F1
#
_cell.length_a   1.000
_cell.length_b   1.000
_cell.length_c   1.000
_cell.angle_alpha   90.00
_cell.angle_beta   90.00
_cell.angle_gamma   90.00
#
_symmetry.space_group_name_H-M   'P 1'
#
loop_
_entity.id
_entity.type
_entity.pdbx_description
1 polymer ?
#
loop_
_entity_poly.entity_id
_entity_poly.type
_entity_poly.pdbx_seq_one_letter_code
_entity_poly.pdbx_strand_id
1 'polypeptide(L)'
;MVPRNASRLLVIVSAVALTYVLSPYLYRFGDYVRQTNPLSGQKWIEQAFQPTEPELACLRGQSPAADHSAAAVSSTDPIPNVVHFIYGLKNPLNNPGAGRFDFLSYLAVRSAIVSLRPDAVYLHYSYLADPPSPDDDADPLTNPWIRRLSPHIKLVHHHPSSTKVQYAHLSDTMRLNFLLEQGGIYLDIDAFALRSFDKLLQSPHPHDVVLGAEGGNRWGLCNAVIAARANSSFVARWLASYENVDFSREWNYHSVLLPKDMARDHPEEVCTLPPDAFFWPTWTWRHIDWMHEPLSRQQAIFWQGEIDRHGGGLFENQRAYHAWGQMAWDRYLKKLTPAVVRTKDTRFNLLMRRFIEKDL
;
A
#
# COMPACT_ATOMS: atom_id res chain seq x y z
N MET A 1 -13.73 -29.56 -50.12
CA MET A 1 -14.68 -28.49 -49.76
C MET A 1 -14.82 -28.48 -48.24
N VAL A 2 -14.29 -27.45 -47.56
CA VAL A 2 -14.60 -27.26 -46.14
C VAL A 2 -16.09 -26.91 -46.07
N PRO A 3 -16.92 -27.64 -45.29
CA PRO A 3 -18.36 -27.36 -45.23
C PRO A 3 -18.57 -25.93 -44.70
N ARG A 4 -19.47 -25.15 -45.34
CA ARG A 4 -19.76 -23.73 -44.99
C ARG A 4 -19.99 -23.50 -43.48
N ASN A 5 -20.45 -24.53 -42.76
CA ASN A 5 -20.65 -24.48 -41.32
C ASN A 5 -19.34 -24.48 -40.52
N ALA A 6 -18.29 -25.17 -40.98
CA ALA A 6 -16.97 -25.15 -40.35
C ALA A 6 -16.28 -23.79 -40.53
N SER A 7 -16.43 -23.14 -41.69
CA SER A 7 -15.91 -21.78 -41.90
C SER A 7 -16.60 -20.73 -41.03
N ARG A 8 -17.93 -20.84 -40.84
CA ARG A 8 -18.67 -19.94 -39.94
C ARG A 8 -18.31 -20.14 -38.47
N LEU A 9 -18.19 -21.40 -38.04
CA LEU A 9 -17.76 -21.72 -36.68
C LEU A 9 -16.34 -21.20 -36.42
N LEU A 10 -15.43 -21.37 -37.38
CA LEU A 10 -14.06 -20.85 -37.28
C LEU A 10 -14.03 -19.32 -37.15
N VAL A 11 -14.85 -18.59 -37.92
CA VAL A 11 -14.96 -17.13 -37.81
C VAL A 11 -15.50 -16.71 -36.43
N ILE A 12 -16.53 -17.38 -35.92
CA ILE A 12 -17.11 -17.07 -34.60
C ILE A 12 -16.09 -17.37 -33.49
N VAL A 13 -15.46 -18.55 -33.51
CA VAL A 13 -14.43 -18.93 -32.53
C VAL A 13 -13.24 -17.97 -32.58
N SER A 14 -12.80 -17.57 -33.79
CA SER A 14 -11.72 -16.60 -33.96
C SER A 14 -12.11 -15.22 -33.44
N ALA A 15 -13.35 -14.77 -33.68
CA ALA A 15 -13.84 -13.50 -33.16
C ALA A 15 -13.97 -13.52 -31.62
N VAL A 16 -14.46 -14.61 -31.03
CA VAL A 16 -14.55 -14.78 -29.58
C VAL A 16 -13.16 -14.82 -28.95
N ALA A 17 -12.23 -15.60 -29.53
CA ALA A 17 -10.83 -15.64 -29.08
C ALA A 17 -10.16 -14.26 -29.20
N LEU A 18 -10.34 -13.56 -30.32
CA LEU A 18 -9.79 -12.22 -30.51
C LEU A 18 -10.37 -11.23 -29.50
N THR A 19 -11.69 -11.28 -29.25
CA THR A 19 -12.35 -10.41 -28.25
C THR A 19 -11.84 -10.73 -26.84
N TYR A 20 -11.69 -12.00 -26.49
CA TYR A 20 -11.14 -12.43 -25.22
C TYR A 20 -9.69 -11.96 -25.01
N VAL A 21 -8.85 -12.09 -26.05
CA VAL A 21 -7.45 -11.64 -26.03
C VAL A 21 -7.32 -10.12 -25.98
N LEU A 22 -8.17 -9.38 -26.71
CA LEU A 22 -8.11 -7.92 -26.78
C LEU A 22 -8.85 -7.22 -25.63
N SER A 23 -9.82 -7.86 -24.99
CA SER A 23 -10.66 -7.26 -23.94
C SER A 23 -9.86 -6.62 -22.79
N PRO A 24 -8.81 -7.26 -22.22
CA PRO A 24 -7.99 -6.63 -21.19
C PRO A 24 -7.27 -5.37 -21.68
N TYR A 25 -6.83 -5.35 -22.94
CA TYR A 25 -6.17 -4.19 -23.53
C TYR A 25 -7.16 -3.04 -23.76
N LEU A 26 -8.36 -3.35 -24.25
CA LEU A 26 -9.43 -2.36 -24.45
C LEU A 26 -9.90 -1.77 -23.12
N TYR A 27 -10.08 -2.60 -22.09
CA TYR A 27 -10.44 -2.13 -20.75
C TYR A 27 -9.39 -1.16 -20.20
N ARG A 28 -8.09 -1.52 -20.30
CA ARG A 28 -7.00 -0.65 -19.84
C ARG A 28 -6.88 0.63 -20.66
N PHE A 29 -7.09 0.55 -21.98
CA PHE A 29 -7.10 1.75 -22.82
C PHE A 29 -8.26 2.67 -22.44
N GLY A 30 -9.45 2.10 -22.23
CA GLY A 30 -10.61 2.83 -21.73
C GLY A 30 -10.36 3.48 -20.37
N ASP A 31 -9.77 2.76 -19.42
CA ASP A 31 -9.41 3.32 -18.11
C ASP A 31 -8.33 4.41 -18.21
N TYR A 32 -7.30 4.19 -19.02
CA TYR A 32 -6.28 5.20 -19.28
C TYR A 32 -6.89 6.48 -19.86
N VAL A 33 -7.77 6.38 -20.86
CA VAL A 33 -8.49 7.53 -21.42
C VAL A 33 -9.40 8.18 -20.38
N ARG A 34 -10.14 7.39 -19.60
CA ARG A 34 -11.02 7.87 -18.51
C ARG A 34 -10.26 8.69 -17.47
N GLN A 35 -9.03 8.30 -17.18
CA GLN A 35 -8.19 8.94 -16.17
C GLN A 35 -7.41 10.15 -16.72
N THR A 36 -6.84 10.03 -17.92
CA THR A 36 -5.94 11.06 -18.46
C THR A 36 -6.64 12.18 -19.22
N ASN A 37 -7.92 12.02 -19.57
CA ASN A 37 -8.66 13.07 -20.26
C ASN A 37 -8.81 14.34 -19.38
N PRO A 38 -8.91 15.54 -19.98
CA PRO A 38 -8.97 16.80 -19.22
C PRO A 38 -10.17 16.97 -18.26
N LEU A 39 -11.22 16.17 -18.42
CA LEU A 39 -12.46 16.22 -17.63
C LEU A 39 -12.52 15.15 -16.53
N SER A 40 -11.50 14.31 -16.38
CA SER A 40 -11.47 13.20 -15.43
C SER A 40 -11.45 13.62 -13.95
N GLY A 41 -11.17 14.90 -13.68
CA GLY A 41 -10.92 15.40 -12.33
C GLY A 41 -9.53 15.04 -11.77
N GLN A 42 -8.71 14.24 -12.47
CA GLN A 42 -7.38 13.85 -11.98
C GLN A 42 -6.44 15.03 -11.75
N LYS A 43 -6.62 16.13 -12.48
CA LYS A 43 -5.88 17.37 -12.24
C LYS A 43 -5.95 17.87 -10.79
N TRP A 44 -7.04 17.59 -10.07
CA TRP A 44 -7.19 17.96 -8.67
C TRP A 44 -6.38 17.05 -7.74
N ILE A 45 -6.23 15.77 -8.10
CA ILE A 45 -5.38 14.82 -7.38
C ILE A 45 -3.90 15.13 -7.66
N GLU A 46 -3.57 15.48 -8.90
CA GLU A 46 -2.22 15.76 -9.41
C GLU A 46 -1.75 17.19 -9.16
N GLN A 47 -2.59 18.05 -8.58
CA GLN A 47 -2.21 19.44 -8.33
C GLN A 47 -1.06 19.55 -7.32
N ALA A 48 -0.26 20.61 -7.47
CA ALA A 48 0.76 20.93 -6.48
C ALA A 48 0.12 21.24 -5.12
N PHE A 49 0.86 20.96 -4.06
CA PHE A 49 0.46 21.23 -2.68
C PHE A 49 1.64 21.76 -1.88
N GLN A 50 1.32 22.43 -0.78
CA GLN A 50 2.28 22.77 0.27
C GLN A 50 1.80 22.12 1.56
N PRO A 51 2.66 21.40 2.30
CA PRO A 51 2.34 20.92 3.63
C PRO A 51 1.88 22.07 4.54
N THR A 52 0.84 21.85 5.33
CA THR A 52 0.40 22.80 6.36
C THR A 52 1.27 22.68 7.62
N GLU A 53 1.28 23.70 8.47
CA GLU A 53 2.00 23.63 9.75
C GLU A 53 1.54 22.47 10.65
N PRO A 54 0.22 22.20 10.80
CA PRO A 54 -0.25 21.00 11.51
C PRO A 54 0.25 19.69 10.89
N GLU A 55 0.24 19.56 9.55
CA GLU A 55 0.76 18.39 8.85
C GLU A 55 2.26 18.18 9.12
N LEU A 56 3.05 19.26 9.13
CA LEU A 56 4.48 19.23 9.44
C LEU A 56 4.76 18.97 10.92
N ALA A 57 3.94 19.48 11.84
CA ALA A 57 4.02 19.18 13.27
C ALA A 57 3.83 17.68 13.49
N CYS A 58 2.79 17.09 12.91
CA CYS A 58 2.54 15.65 12.94
C CYS A 58 3.71 14.85 12.36
N LEU A 59 4.25 15.26 11.20
CA LEU A 59 5.41 14.61 10.57
C LEU A 59 6.66 14.61 11.46
N ARG A 60 6.77 15.58 12.37
CA ARG A 60 7.88 15.75 13.32
C ARG A 60 7.61 15.10 14.69
N GLY A 61 6.43 14.51 14.90
CA GLY A 61 6.02 13.97 16.20
C GLY A 61 5.65 15.04 17.22
N GLN A 62 5.18 16.20 16.75
CA GLN A 62 4.81 17.34 17.57
C GLN A 62 3.29 17.50 17.58
N SER A 63 2.76 18.15 18.63
CA SER A 63 1.33 18.47 18.68
C SER A 63 0.97 19.46 17.57
N PRO A 64 -0.08 19.19 16.76
CA PRO A 64 -0.57 20.13 15.75
C PRO A 64 -1.29 21.34 16.35
N ALA A 65 -1.71 21.29 17.63
CA ALA A 65 -2.31 22.42 18.34
C ALA A 65 -1.23 23.25 19.06
N ALA A 66 -1.14 24.54 18.73
CA ALA A 66 -0.16 25.49 19.29
C ALA A 66 -0.57 26.10 20.65
N ASP A 67 -1.46 25.45 21.43
CA ASP A 67 -1.95 26.04 22.67
C ASP A 67 -1.11 25.68 23.89
N HIS A 68 -0.50 26.72 24.47
CA HIS A 68 0.31 26.75 25.69
C HIS A 68 -0.49 26.51 26.99
N SER A 69 -1.68 25.92 26.95
CA SER A 69 -2.52 25.77 28.15
C SER A 69 -3.25 24.43 28.23
N ALA A 70 -2.50 23.38 28.54
CA ALA A 70 -2.89 22.39 29.54
C ALA A 70 -1.77 21.36 29.65
N ALA A 71 -0.95 21.48 30.69
CA ALA A 71 -0.20 20.36 31.23
C ALA A 71 -1.20 19.39 31.88
N ALA A 72 -2.02 18.72 31.06
CA ALA A 72 -2.67 17.49 31.46
C ALA A 72 -1.68 16.38 31.17
N VAL A 73 -1.37 15.60 32.20
CA VAL A 73 -0.43 14.47 32.16
C VAL A 73 -0.93 13.47 31.12
N SER A 74 -0.48 13.64 29.88
CA SER A 74 -0.80 12.76 28.75
C SER A 74 0.12 11.54 28.86
N SER A 75 -0.43 10.34 28.73
CA SER A 75 0.39 9.13 28.67
C SER A 75 1.33 9.25 27.46
N THR A 76 2.62 9.35 27.75
CA THR A 76 3.70 9.62 26.79
C THR A 76 4.16 8.39 26.01
N ASP A 77 3.52 7.24 26.20
CA ASP A 77 3.99 6.00 25.62
C ASP A 77 3.87 6.07 24.10
N PRO A 78 4.96 5.91 23.34
CA PRO A 78 4.93 6.02 21.89
C PRO A 78 4.05 4.94 21.27
N ILE A 79 3.61 5.18 20.04
CA ILE A 79 3.01 4.13 19.22
C ILE A 79 4.04 2.98 19.11
N PRO A 80 3.66 1.71 19.34
CA PRO A 80 4.60 0.59 19.25
C PRO A 80 5.30 0.54 17.88
N ASN A 81 6.60 0.22 17.86
CA ASN A 81 7.31 0.00 16.60
C ASN A 81 7.17 -1.46 16.17
N VAL A 82 5.94 -1.91 16.02
CA VAL A 82 5.55 -3.27 15.61
C VAL A 82 4.86 -3.17 14.27
N VAL A 83 5.30 -3.94 13.27
CA VAL A 83 4.78 -3.84 11.91
C VAL A 83 3.85 -5.02 11.60
N HIS A 84 2.73 -4.73 10.94
CA HIS A 84 1.74 -5.70 10.47
C HIS A 84 1.59 -5.63 8.96
N PHE A 85 1.69 -6.78 8.30
CA PHE A 85 1.33 -6.99 6.90
C PHE A 85 0.22 -8.04 6.79
N ILE A 86 -0.61 -7.93 5.75
CA ILE A 86 -1.61 -8.93 5.40
C ILE A 86 -1.34 -9.43 3.98
N TYR A 87 -1.36 -10.74 3.78
CA TYR A 87 -1.24 -11.32 2.43
C TYR A 87 -2.04 -12.61 2.26
N GLY A 88 -2.36 -12.95 1.01
CA GLY A 88 -2.76 -14.31 0.66
C GLY A 88 -4.12 -14.72 1.25
N LEU A 89 -5.07 -13.80 1.38
CA LEU A 89 -6.42 -14.10 1.88
C LEU A 89 -7.26 -14.94 0.90
N LYS A 90 -6.80 -15.10 -0.35
CA LYS A 90 -7.42 -15.94 -1.39
C LYS A 90 -6.42 -16.97 -1.89
N ASN A 91 -6.86 -18.21 -2.08
CA ASN A 91 -6.01 -19.25 -2.64
C ASN A 91 -5.70 -18.97 -4.13
N PRO A 92 -4.42 -18.76 -4.51
CA PRO A 92 -4.05 -18.48 -5.88
C PRO A 92 -4.21 -19.68 -6.84
N LEU A 93 -4.32 -20.90 -6.33
CA LEU A 93 -4.61 -22.10 -7.14
C LEU A 93 -5.97 -21.97 -7.85
N ASN A 94 -7.00 -21.55 -7.10
CA ASN A 94 -8.36 -21.39 -7.60
C ASN A 94 -8.67 -19.96 -8.06
N ASN A 95 -7.85 -18.99 -7.64
CA ASN A 95 -7.99 -17.57 -7.98
C ASN A 95 -6.65 -17.01 -8.48
N PRO A 96 -6.24 -17.26 -9.74
CA PRO A 96 -4.93 -16.81 -10.23
C PRO A 96 -4.70 -15.29 -10.10
N GLY A 97 -5.77 -14.49 -10.12
CA GLY A 97 -5.72 -13.04 -9.91
C GLY A 97 -5.40 -12.61 -8.48
N ALA A 98 -5.39 -13.51 -7.49
CA ALA A 98 -4.98 -13.22 -6.11
C ALA A 98 -3.48 -12.95 -5.99
N GLY A 99 -2.68 -13.40 -6.97
CA GLY A 99 -1.23 -13.27 -6.93
C GLY A 99 -0.54 -14.29 -6.02
N ARG A 100 0.78 -14.35 -6.12
CA ARG A 100 1.66 -15.15 -5.25
C ARG A 100 2.58 -14.18 -4.51
N PHE A 101 2.99 -14.56 -3.29
CA PHE A 101 3.96 -13.76 -2.54
C PHE A 101 5.29 -13.78 -3.30
N ASP A 102 5.64 -12.67 -3.94
CA ASP A 102 6.70 -12.59 -4.93
C ASP A 102 7.81 -11.62 -4.51
N PHE A 103 8.66 -11.25 -5.46
CA PHE A 103 9.76 -10.33 -5.21
C PHE A 103 9.28 -8.92 -4.80
N LEU A 104 8.12 -8.45 -5.27
CA LEU A 104 7.56 -7.17 -4.84
C LEU A 104 7.12 -7.25 -3.38
N SER A 105 6.38 -8.30 -3.01
CA SER A 105 5.97 -8.54 -1.62
C SER A 105 7.17 -8.68 -0.69
N TYR A 106 8.23 -9.36 -1.16
CA TYR A 106 9.50 -9.43 -0.44
C TYR A 106 10.11 -8.05 -0.18
N LEU A 107 10.18 -7.19 -1.20
CA LEU A 107 10.72 -5.84 -1.07
C LEU A 107 9.91 -4.99 -0.08
N ALA A 108 8.58 -5.12 -0.04
CA ALA A 108 7.73 -4.37 0.88
C ALA A 108 8.08 -4.72 2.34
N VAL A 109 8.07 -6.02 2.68
CA VAL A 109 8.44 -6.50 4.02
C VAL A 109 9.89 -6.14 4.36
N ARG A 110 10.82 -6.31 3.40
CA ARG A 110 12.24 -5.98 3.61
C ARG A 110 12.44 -4.49 3.86
N SER A 111 11.70 -3.63 3.17
CA SER A 111 11.76 -2.17 3.37
C SER A 111 11.37 -1.77 4.79
N ALA A 112 10.37 -2.42 5.38
CA ALA A 112 9.98 -2.20 6.77
C ALA A 112 11.09 -2.64 7.74
N ILE A 113 11.64 -3.84 7.56
CA ILE A 113 12.75 -4.36 8.38
C ILE A 113 13.94 -3.40 8.36
N VAL A 114 14.34 -2.92 7.17
CA VAL A 114 15.53 -2.07 7.00
C VAL A 114 15.29 -0.65 7.52
N SER A 115 14.17 -0.04 7.16
CA SER A 115 13.94 1.39 7.41
C SER A 115 13.36 1.67 8.78
N LEU A 116 12.43 0.83 9.25
CA LEU A 116 11.73 1.03 10.52
C LEU A 116 12.47 0.40 11.70
N ARG A 117 13.31 -0.62 11.44
CA ARG A 117 13.98 -1.43 12.47
C ARG A 117 13.02 -1.82 13.61
N PRO A 118 11.90 -2.48 13.28
CA PRO A 118 10.82 -2.72 14.23
C PRO A 118 11.19 -3.77 15.27
N ASP A 119 10.51 -3.73 16.41
CA ASP A 119 10.64 -4.73 17.48
C ASP A 119 10.10 -6.09 17.03
N ALA A 120 9.09 -6.08 16.16
CA ALA A 120 8.56 -7.26 15.50
C ALA A 120 7.91 -6.91 14.16
N VAL A 121 7.93 -7.87 13.23
CA VAL A 121 7.14 -7.83 11.99
C VAL A 121 6.23 -9.04 11.98
N TYR A 122 4.92 -8.81 11.91
CA TYR A 122 3.90 -9.84 11.74
C TYR A 122 3.44 -9.87 10.29
N LEU A 123 3.50 -11.06 9.68
CA LEU A 123 2.87 -11.32 8.39
C LEU A 123 1.67 -12.24 8.62
N HIS A 124 0.49 -11.64 8.55
CA HIS A 124 -0.80 -12.32 8.67
C HIS A 124 -1.18 -12.90 7.31
N TYR A 125 -1.50 -14.20 7.25
CA TYR A 125 -1.76 -14.86 5.98
C TYR A 125 -2.77 -16.00 6.07
N SER A 126 -3.34 -16.37 4.91
CA SER A 126 -4.07 -17.65 4.73
C SER A 126 -3.36 -18.58 3.75
N TYR A 127 -2.77 -18.04 2.67
CA TYR A 127 -2.06 -18.83 1.66
C TYR A 127 -0.73 -18.18 1.28
N LEU A 128 0.37 -18.90 1.52
CA LEU A 128 1.74 -18.45 1.17
C LEU A 128 2.56 -19.49 0.40
N ALA A 129 2.17 -20.76 0.43
CA ALA A 129 2.91 -21.84 -0.20
C ALA A 129 3.13 -21.60 -1.70
N ASP A 130 4.30 -22.00 -2.17
CA ASP A 130 4.71 -21.89 -3.56
C ASP A 130 5.46 -23.15 -4.02
N PRO A 131 4.93 -23.95 -4.97
CA PRO A 131 3.70 -23.74 -5.73
C PRO A 131 2.42 -23.71 -4.87
N PRO A 132 1.35 -23.02 -5.31
CA PRO A 132 0.08 -22.96 -4.59
C PRO A 132 -0.47 -24.34 -4.24
N SER A 133 -0.93 -24.50 -3.00
CA SER A 133 -1.54 -25.73 -2.48
C SER A 133 -3.05 -25.54 -2.28
N PRO A 134 -3.89 -26.57 -2.47
CA PRO A 134 -5.28 -26.54 -2.04
C PRO A 134 -5.42 -26.54 -0.51
N ASP A 135 -4.42 -27.05 0.21
CA ASP A 135 -4.32 -27.08 1.67
C ASP A 135 -3.89 -25.71 2.20
N ASP A 136 -4.69 -25.09 3.08
CA ASP A 136 -4.39 -23.81 3.72
C ASP A 136 -3.29 -23.92 4.79
N ASP A 137 -3.05 -25.11 5.35
CA ASP A 137 -1.95 -25.36 6.30
C ASP A 137 -0.62 -25.71 5.60
N ALA A 138 -0.55 -25.62 4.27
CA ALA A 138 0.66 -25.91 3.52
C ALA A 138 1.85 -25.03 3.96
N ASP A 139 3.02 -25.65 4.09
CA ASP A 139 4.23 -24.99 4.63
C ASP A 139 4.57 -23.70 3.86
N PRO A 140 4.49 -22.51 4.51
CA PRO A 140 4.77 -21.24 3.85
C PRO A 140 6.25 -21.11 3.45
N LEU A 141 7.15 -21.89 4.04
CA LEU A 141 8.59 -21.88 3.72
C LEU A 141 8.91 -22.57 2.39
N THR A 142 7.94 -23.23 1.75
CA THR A 142 8.05 -23.67 0.35
C THR A 142 8.29 -22.47 -0.57
N ASN A 143 7.73 -21.30 -0.24
CA ASN A 143 8.01 -20.06 -0.93
C ASN A 143 9.41 -19.52 -0.60
N PRO A 144 10.29 -19.33 -1.61
CA PRO A 144 11.68 -18.91 -1.37
C PRO A 144 11.79 -17.51 -0.76
N TRP A 145 10.85 -16.61 -1.05
CA TRP A 145 10.84 -15.26 -0.49
C TRP A 145 10.43 -15.25 0.98
N ILE A 146 9.45 -16.07 1.35
CA ILE A 146 9.04 -16.24 2.75
C ILE A 146 10.16 -16.92 3.55
N ARG A 147 10.78 -17.97 3.00
CA ARG A 147 11.92 -18.64 3.64
C ARG A 147 13.08 -17.68 3.92
N ARG A 148 13.32 -16.74 3.00
CA ARG A 148 14.35 -15.70 3.18
C ARG A 148 13.98 -14.70 4.27
N LEU A 149 12.70 -14.34 4.40
CA LEU A 149 12.22 -13.40 5.43
C LEU A 149 12.02 -14.05 6.80
N SER A 150 11.79 -15.36 6.88
CA SER A 150 11.37 -16.06 8.10
C SER A 150 12.25 -15.84 9.33
N PRO A 151 13.58 -15.60 9.26
CA PRO A 151 14.36 -15.27 10.45
C PRO A 151 14.02 -13.91 11.07
N HIS A 152 13.33 -13.03 10.34
CA HIS A 152 13.07 -11.65 10.72
C HIS A 152 11.58 -11.32 10.88
N ILE A 153 10.69 -12.28 10.65
CA ILE A 153 9.24 -12.07 10.71
C ILE A 153 8.56 -13.17 11.54
N LYS A 154 7.39 -12.84 12.07
CA LYS A 154 6.46 -13.77 12.72
C LYS A 154 5.31 -14.05 11.77
N LEU A 155 5.17 -15.31 11.37
CA LEU A 155 4.08 -15.77 10.51
C LEU A 155 2.84 -16.05 11.38
N VAL A 156 1.69 -15.49 11.01
CA VAL A 156 0.41 -15.68 11.72
C VAL A 156 -0.62 -16.21 10.73
N HIS A 157 -0.96 -17.49 10.86
CA HIS A 157 -1.93 -18.15 9.99
C HIS A 157 -3.36 -17.80 10.42
N HIS A 158 -4.19 -17.42 9.45
CA HIS A 158 -5.62 -17.18 9.59
C HIS A 158 -6.37 -18.09 8.61
N HIS A 159 -7.13 -19.03 9.14
CA HIS A 159 -7.92 -19.91 8.30
C HIS A 159 -8.92 -19.11 7.43
N PRO A 160 -9.10 -19.48 6.16
CA PRO A 160 -10.03 -18.78 5.27
C PRO A 160 -11.45 -18.77 5.84
N SER A 161 -12.04 -17.59 5.95
CA SER A 161 -13.45 -17.48 6.36
C SER A 161 -14.38 -17.95 5.24
N SER A 162 -15.41 -18.72 5.59
CA SER A 162 -16.47 -19.18 4.68
C SER A 162 -17.48 -18.08 4.31
N THR A 163 -17.39 -16.90 4.94
CA THR A 163 -18.31 -15.79 4.71
C THR A 163 -18.03 -15.11 3.37
N LYS A 164 -19.09 -14.78 2.61
CA LYS A 164 -19.05 -14.04 1.32
C LYS A 164 -18.58 -12.57 1.44
N VAL A 165 -17.81 -12.22 2.47
CA VAL A 165 -17.24 -10.87 2.61
C VAL A 165 -16.22 -10.67 1.50
N GLN A 166 -16.28 -9.53 0.80
CA GLN A 166 -15.26 -9.21 -0.19
C GLN A 166 -13.91 -9.07 0.53
N TYR A 167 -12.89 -9.77 0.05
CA TYR A 167 -11.61 -9.93 0.76
C TYR A 167 -10.85 -8.62 1.03
N ALA A 168 -11.09 -7.53 0.29
CA ALA A 168 -10.51 -6.23 0.66
C ALA A 168 -11.14 -5.64 1.92
N HIS A 169 -12.44 -5.85 2.12
CA HIS A 169 -13.07 -5.49 3.39
C HIS A 169 -12.59 -6.40 4.53
N LEU A 170 -12.24 -7.67 4.23
CA LEU A 170 -11.57 -8.53 5.20
C LEU A 170 -10.19 -7.99 5.59
N SER A 171 -9.36 -7.56 4.63
CA SER A 171 -8.06 -6.93 4.97
C SER A 171 -8.23 -5.59 5.69
N ASP A 172 -9.26 -4.82 5.36
CA ASP A 172 -9.60 -3.56 6.04
C ASP A 172 -10.01 -3.78 7.50
N THR A 173 -10.85 -4.77 7.81
CA THR A 173 -11.22 -5.05 9.20
C THR A 173 -10.07 -5.68 9.97
N MET A 174 -9.32 -6.60 9.35
CA MET A 174 -8.15 -7.24 9.98
C MET A 174 -7.09 -6.22 10.37
N ARG A 175 -6.72 -5.28 9.48
CA ARG A 175 -5.68 -4.28 9.80
C ARG A 175 -6.09 -3.39 10.98
N LEU A 176 -7.35 -2.98 11.03
CA LEU A 176 -7.87 -2.17 12.14
C LEU A 176 -7.96 -2.99 13.43
N ASN A 177 -8.34 -4.26 13.35
CA ASN A 177 -8.38 -5.14 14.52
C ASN A 177 -6.98 -5.36 15.12
N PHE A 178 -5.96 -5.61 14.29
CA PHE A 178 -4.58 -5.75 14.78
C PHE A 178 -4.07 -4.47 15.45
N LEU A 179 -4.32 -3.31 14.83
CA LEU A 179 -3.94 -2.02 15.40
C LEU A 179 -4.72 -1.70 16.68
N LEU A 180 -5.99 -2.08 16.77
CA LEU A 180 -6.79 -1.88 17.97
C LEU A 180 -6.25 -2.72 19.14
N GLU A 181 -5.94 -3.99 18.89
CA GLU A 181 -5.48 -4.93 19.91
C GLU A 181 -4.02 -4.71 20.33
N GLN A 182 -3.13 -4.48 19.35
CA GLN A 182 -1.67 -4.52 19.55
C GLN A 182 -1.02 -3.15 19.36
N GLY A 183 -1.72 -2.19 18.75
CA GLY A 183 -1.10 -0.98 18.23
C GLY A 183 -0.14 -1.30 17.09
N GLY A 184 0.73 -0.34 16.76
CA GLY A 184 1.81 -0.56 15.81
C GLY A 184 1.62 0.21 14.51
N ILE A 185 2.22 -0.36 13.46
CA ILE A 185 2.26 0.17 12.10
C ILE A 185 1.69 -0.90 11.18
N TYR A 186 0.65 -0.57 10.43
CA TYR A 186 0.19 -1.38 9.32
C TYR A 186 0.74 -0.84 8.00
N LEU A 187 1.14 -1.75 7.12
CA LEU A 187 1.56 -1.47 5.75
C LEU A 187 0.86 -2.46 4.80
N ASP A 188 0.27 -1.96 3.72
CA ASP A 188 -0.14 -2.80 2.59
C ASP A 188 1.09 -3.50 1.98
N ILE A 189 0.91 -4.67 1.37
CA ILE A 189 2.02 -5.50 0.87
C ILE A 189 2.76 -4.91 -0.35
N ASP A 190 2.30 -3.77 -0.85
CA ASP A 190 2.91 -2.94 -1.89
C ASP A 190 3.18 -1.51 -1.39
N ALA A 191 3.18 -1.31 -0.06
CA ALA A 191 3.71 -0.12 0.60
C ALA A 191 5.15 -0.36 1.09
N PHE A 192 6.02 0.60 0.83
CA PHE A 192 7.45 0.52 1.11
C PHE A 192 7.82 1.58 2.13
N ALA A 193 8.35 1.17 3.29
CA ALA A 193 8.94 2.09 4.24
C ALA A 193 10.29 2.58 3.71
N LEU A 194 10.37 3.87 3.36
CA LEU A 194 11.57 4.50 2.81
C LEU A 194 12.42 5.17 3.89
N ARG A 195 11.87 5.46 5.07
CA ARG A 195 12.61 6.07 6.18
C ARG A 195 12.02 5.58 7.51
N SER A 196 12.77 5.81 8.58
CA SER A 196 12.30 5.55 9.94
C SER A 196 11.05 6.37 10.26
N PHE A 197 10.15 5.76 11.05
CA PHE A 197 8.94 6.40 11.57
C PHE A 197 9.13 6.91 13.00
N ASP A 198 10.34 6.90 13.57
CA ASP A 198 10.60 7.18 15.00
C ASP A 198 9.92 8.47 15.50
N LYS A 199 9.88 9.51 14.65
CA LYS A 199 9.19 10.77 14.95
C LYS A 199 7.68 10.67 14.85
N LEU A 200 7.16 9.96 13.85
CA LEU A 200 5.71 9.72 13.70
C LEU A 200 5.15 8.95 14.90
N LEU A 201 5.90 7.98 15.41
CA LEU A 201 5.48 7.16 16.55
C LEU A 201 5.48 7.93 17.89
N GLN A 202 6.08 9.12 17.92
CA GLN A 202 6.08 10.04 19.07
C GLN A 202 4.84 10.95 19.09
N SER A 203 3.87 10.73 18.19
CA SER A 203 2.61 11.49 18.17
C SER A 203 2.00 11.60 19.57
N PRO A 204 1.80 12.83 20.09
CA PRO A 204 1.36 13.03 21.46
C PRO A 204 -0.13 12.72 21.59
N HIS A 205 -0.50 11.99 22.65
CA HIS A 205 -1.91 11.83 23.02
C HIS A 205 -2.57 13.22 23.19
N PRO A 206 -3.78 13.46 22.66
CA PRO A 206 -4.76 12.48 22.16
C PRO A 206 -4.60 11.98 20.71
N HIS A 207 -3.57 12.40 19.97
CA HIS A 207 -3.36 11.99 18.57
C HIS A 207 -2.81 10.57 18.49
N ASP A 208 -3.67 9.60 18.79
CA ASP A 208 -3.33 8.19 18.92
C ASP A 208 -3.19 7.47 17.58
N VAL A 209 -3.57 8.10 16.47
CA VAL A 209 -3.50 7.56 15.11
C VAL A 209 -2.74 8.50 14.18
N VAL A 210 -1.92 7.97 13.29
CA VAL A 210 -1.21 8.70 12.24
C VAL A 210 -1.66 8.20 10.88
N LEU A 211 -2.14 9.11 10.02
CA LEU A 211 -2.64 8.81 8.67
C LEU A 211 -2.08 9.79 7.64
N GLY A 212 -1.83 9.32 6.42
CA GLY A 212 -1.39 10.16 5.31
C GLY A 212 -2.53 10.64 4.42
N ALA A 213 -2.47 11.90 4.00
CA ALA A 213 -3.37 12.42 2.98
C ALA A 213 -3.03 11.85 1.59
N GLU A 214 -4.04 11.56 0.79
CA GLU A 214 -3.89 11.12 -0.59
C GLU A 214 -4.20 12.26 -1.57
N GLY A 215 -3.30 12.50 -2.53
CA GLY A 215 -3.48 13.53 -3.57
C GLY A 215 -3.22 14.95 -3.10
N GLY A 216 -2.86 15.84 -4.03
CA GLY A 216 -2.57 17.25 -3.73
C GLY A 216 -3.79 18.01 -3.19
N ASN A 217 -5.00 17.55 -3.50
CA ASN A 217 -6.26 18.03 -2.93
C ASN A 217 -6.61 17.40 -1.56
N ARG A 218 -5.74 16.55 -1.00
CA ARG A 218 -6.02 15.76 0.22
C ARG A 218 -7.34 15.03 0.12
N TRP A 219 -7.56 14.31 -0.98
CA TRP A 219 -8.83 13.68 -1.33
C TRP A 219 -9.38 12.83 -0.18
N GLY A 220 -8.52 12.02 0.44
CA GLY A 220 -8.85 11.18 1.59
C GLY A 220 -7.64 10.90 2.48
N LEU A 221 -7.86 10.14 3.55
CA LEU A 221 -6.83 9.59 4.44
C LEU A 221 -6.76 8.08 4.19
N CYS A 222 -5.71 7.64 3.49
CA CYS A 222 -5.63 6.29 2.95
C CYS A 222 -5.15 5.26 4.00
N ASN A 223 -5.80 4.10 4.03
CA ASN A 223 -5.55 3.02 5.00
C ASN A 223 -4.39 2.07 4.64
N ALA A 224 -3.67 2.34 3.55
CA ALA A 224 -2.53 1.53 3.11
C ALA A 224 -1.28 1.70 4.01
N VAL A 225 -1.22 2.78 4.78
CA VAL A 225 -0.20 3.01 5.82
C VAL A 225 -0.91 3.65 7.02
N ILE A 226 -0.88 2.97 8.17
CA ILE A 226 -1.48 3.46 9.41
C ILE A 226 -0.49 3.22 10.53
N ALA A 227 -0.30 4.18 11.43
CA ALA A 227 0.31 3.91 12.73
C ALA A 227 -0.68 4.27 13.82
N ALA A 228 -0.87 3.41 14.82
CA ALA A 228 -1.87 3.64 15.86
C ALA A 228 -1.45 3.05 17.20
N ARG A 229 -1.79 3.74 18.28
CA ARG A 229 -1.71 3.19 19.64
C ARG A 229 -2.83 2.15 19.82
N ALA A 230 -2.53 1.10 20.59
CA ALA A 230 -3.55 0.11 20.98
C ALA A 230 -4.71 0.82 21.70
N ASN A 231 -5.92 0.31 21.53
CA ASN A 231 -7.15 0.87 22.09
C ASN A 231 -7.46 2.34 21.69
N SER A 232 -6.93 2.84 20.57
CA SER A 232 -7.27 4.19 20.10
C SER A 232 -8.75 4.32 19.77
N SER A 233 -9.39 5.40 20.24
CA SER A 233 -10.80 5.70 19.99
C SER A 233 -11.12 5.78 18.49
N PHE A 234 -10.21 6.35 17.71
CA PHE A 234 -10.39 6.51 16.27
C PHE A 234 -10.43 5.17 15.55
N VAL A 235 -9.48 4.25 15.83
CA VAL A 235 -9.49 2.91 15.23
C VAL A 235 -10.71 2.11 15.67
N ALA A 236 -11.12 2.21 16.93
CA ALA A 236 -12.32 1.53 17.43
C ALA A 236 -13.58 2.01 16.69
N ARG A 237 -13.75 3.33 16.53
CA ARG A 237 -14.85 3.95 15.79
C ARG A 237 -14.82 3.56 14.31
N TRP A 238 -13.63 3.54 13.71
CA TRP A 238 -13.46 3.15 12.32
C TRP A 238 -13.80 1.67 12.12
N LEU A 239 -13.32 0.77 12.97
CA LEU A 239 -13.65 -0.65 12.92
C LEU A 239 -15.17 -0.88 13.08
N ALA A 240 -15.81 -0.21 14.04
CA ALA A 240 -17.25 -0.30 14.26
C ALA A 240 -18.06 0.18 13.04
N SER A 241 -17.53 1.09 12.22
CA SER A 241 -18.22 1.53 11.00
C SER A 241 -18.36 0.43 9.95
N TYR A 242 -17.60 -0.66 10.04
CA TYR A 242 -17.76 -1.83 9.17
C TYR A 242 -18.92 -2.75 9.62
N GLU A 243 -19.51 -2.51 10.79
CA GLU A 243 -20.69 -3.25 11.24
C GLU A 243 -21.92 -2.87 10.38
N ASN A 244 -22.62 -3.89 9.85
CA ASN A 244 -23.87 -3.73 9.08
C ASN A 244 -23.76 -3.01 7.72
N VAL A 245 -22.55 -2.89 7.14
CA VAL A 245 -22.35 -2.29 5.81
C VAL A 245 -22.75 -3.25 4.67
N ASP A 246 -23.51 -2.74 3.70
CA ASP A 246 -23.71 -3.43 2.41
C ASP A 246 -22.50 -3.22 1.50
N PHE A 247 -21.54 -4.12 1.61
CA PHE A 247 -20.29 -4.15 0.84
C PHE A 247 -20.47 -4.32 -0.68
N SER A 248 -21.70 -4.53 -1.18
CA SER A 248 -21.94 -4.62 -2.62
C SER A 248 -21.88 -3.26 -3.34
N ARG A 249 -21.88 -2.14 -2.59
CA ARG A 249 -22.06 -0.78 -3.15
C ARG A 249 -20.91 0.19 -2.90
N GLU A 250 -19.99 -0.09 -1.97
CA GLU A 250 -19.00 0.91 -1.52
C GLU A 250 -17.60 0.30 -1.28
N TRP A 251 -16.75 0.31 -2.31
CA TRP A 251 -15.39 -0.27 -2.20
C TRP A 251 -14.37 0.65 -1.52
N ASN A 252 -14.32 1.94 -1.89
CA ASN A 252 -13.24 2.85 -1.47
C ASN A 252 -13.62 3.83 -0.35
N TYR A 253 -14.92 3.99 -0.07
CA TYR A 253 -15.40 5.00 0.87
C TYR A 253 -14.82 4.75 2.27
N HIS A 254 -14.98 3.53 2.79
CA HIS A 254 -14.55 3.17 4.14
C HIS A 254 -13.03 3.17 4.31
N SER A 255 -12.27 2.92 3.24
CA SER A 255 -10.80 2.81 3.29
C SER A 255 -10.07 4.16 3.13
N VAL A 256 -10.74 5.19 2.59
CA VAL A 256 -10.07 6.45 2.19
C VAL A 256 -10.87 7.72 2.54
N LEU A 257 -12.17 7.75 2.25
CA LEU A 257 -12.99 8.96 2.43
C LEU A 257 -13.56 9.06 3.85
N LEU A 258 -14.10 7.96 4.36
CA LEU A 258 -14.67 7.90 5.69
C LEU A 258 -13.64 8.27 6.79
N PRO A 259 -12.37 7.81 6.77
CA PRO A 259 -11.40 8.21 7.78
C PRO A 259 -11.10 9.71 7.72
N LYS A 260 -11.16 10.33 6.54
CA LYS A 260 -11.04 11.78 6.40
C LYS A 260 -12.24 12.51 7.01
N ASP A 261 -13.45 12.01 6.75
CA ASP A 261 -14.67 12.57 7.35
C ASP A 261 -14.61 12.44 8.88
N MET A 262 -14.24 11.28 9.41
CA MET A 262 -14.05 11.07 10.84
C MET A 262 -12.96 11.98 11.42
N ALA A 263 -11.83 12.16 10.74
CA ALA A 263 -10.75 13.03 11.22
C ALA A 263 -11.13 14.51 11.23
N ARG A 264 -12.09 14.94 10.39
CA ARG A 264 -12.67 16.29 10.49
C ARG A 264 -13.55 16.41 11.73
N ASP A 265 -14.28 15.35 12.06
CA ASP A 265 -15.23 15.34 13.18
C ASP A 265 -14.52 15.07 14.54
N HIS A 266 -13.33 14.46 14.51
CA HIS A 266 -12.46 14.11 15.65
C HIS A 266 -10.98 14.48 15.39
N PRO A 267 -10.66 15.76 15.16
CA PRO A 267 -9.31 16.19 14.76
C PRO A 267 -8.23 15.94 15.81
N GLU A 268 -8.60 15.85 17.09
CA GLU A 268 -7.70 15.57 18.21
C GLU A 268 -7.22 14.11 18.27
N GLU A 269 -7.94 13.17 17.63
CA GLU A 269 -7.62 11.74 17.69
C GLU A 269 -6.60 11.31 16.61
N VAL A 270 -6.37 12.15 15.59
CA VAL A 270 -5.58 11.79 14.39
C VAL A 270 -4.52 12.83 14.06
N CYS A 271 -3.27 12.40 13.97
CA CYS A 271 -2.20 13.15 13.33
C CYS A 271 -2.22 12.93 11.82
N THR A 272 -2.69 13.93 11.07
CA THR A 272 -2.72 13.88 9.60
C THR A 272 -1.39 14.33 9.01
N LEU A 273 -0.82 13.53 8.11
CA LEU A 273 0.42 13.81 7.40
C LEU A 273 0.18 14.41 6.00
N PRO A 274 1.13 15.20 5.48
CA PRO A 274 0.97 15.80 4.15
C PRO A 274 1.02 14.73 3.04
N PRO A 275 0.52 15.05 1.83
CA PRO A 275 0.44 14.06 0.75
C PRO A 275 1.76 13.39 0.36
N ASP A 276 2.89 14.11 0.50
CA ASP A 276 4.23 13.58 0.22
C ASP A 276 4.78 12.63 1.28
N ALA A 277 4.15 12.49 2.45
CA ALA A 277 4.65 11.61 3.49
C ALA A 277 4.55 10.13 3.11
N PHE A 278 3.38 9.67 2.64
CA PHE A 278 3.10 8.26 2.35
C PHE A 278 2.61 7.98 0.92
N PHE A 279 1.82 8.87 0.33
CA PHE A 279 0.99 8.55 -0.84
C PHE A 279 1.29 9.38 -2.09
N TRP A 280 2.37 10.16 -2.07
CA TRP A 280 2.94 10.77 -3.28
C TRP A 280 4.13 9.95 -3.78
N PRO A 281 4.23 9.71 -5.10
CA PRO A 281 3.20 9.95 -6.13
C PRO A 281 1.97 9.04 -5.99
N THR A 282 0.83 9.47 -6.56
CA THR A 282 -0.47 8.79 -6.40
C THR A 282 -0.71 7.67 -7.42
N TRP A 283 -1.89 7.04 -7.36
CA TRP A 283 -2.36 5.99 -8.28
C TRP A 283 -2.70 6.47 -9.70
N THR A 284 -2.66 7.78 -9.99
CA THR A 284 -3.01 8.26 -11.33
C THR A 284 -2.01 7.78 -12.36
N TRP A 285 -2.46 7.48 -13.59
CA TRP A 285 -1.58 6.95 -14.62
C TRP A 285 -0.34 7.81 -14.88
N ARG A 286 -0.45 9.15 -14.81
CA ARG A 286 0.72 10.03 -15.00
C ARG A 286 1.78 9.82 -13.93
N HIS A 287 1.38 9.63 -12.67
CA HIS A 287 2.30 9.38 -11.57
C HIS A 287 2.90 7.99 -11.60
N ILE A 288 2.09 6.98 -11.96
CA ILE A 288 2.59 5.61 -12.17
C ILE A 288 3.62 5.61 -13.30
N ASP A 289 3.29 6.21 -14.44
CA ASP A 289 4.21 6.30 -15.59
C ASP A 289 5.48 7.09 -15.21
N TRP A 290 5.35 8.20 -14.46
CA TRP A 290 6.50 8.97 -13.94
C TRP A 290 7.41 8.15 -13.00
N MET A 291 6.85 7.28 -12.16
CA MET A 291 7.66 6.43 -11.28
C MET A 291 8.46 5.38 -12.04
N HIS A 292 7.93 4.89 -13.16
CA HIS A 292 8.46 3.74 -13.88
C HIS A 292 9.08 4.04 -15.24
N GLU A 293 9.02 5.29 -15.72
CA GLU A 293 9.67 5.69 -16.97
C GLU A 293 11.19 5.49 -16.88
N PRO A 294 11.84 5.01 -17.96
CA PRO A 294 13.29 4.94 -18.03
C PRO A 294 13.93 6.32 -17.89
N LEU A 295 14.97 6.41 -17.07
CA LEU A 295 15.74 7.64 -16.87
C LEU A 295 16.96 7.68 -17.78
N SER A 296 17.31 8.86 -18.26
CA SER A 296 18.66 9.11 -18.77
C SER A 296 19.69 9.02 -17.65
N ARG A 297 20.97 8.81 -18.00
CA ARG A 297 22.06 8.75 -17.02
C ARG A 297 22.12 9.98 -16.11
N GLN A 298 21.90 11.18 -16.66
CA GLN A 298 21.91 12.42 -15.87
C GLN A 298 20.74 12.47 -14.88
N GLN A 299 19.54 12.08 -15.32
CA GLN A 299 18.37 11.99 -14.43
C GLN A 299 18.56 10.93 -13.34
N ALA A 300 19.16 9.78 -13.67
CA ALA A 300 19.45 8.74 -12.69
C ALA A 300 20.43 9.21 -11.61
N ILE A 301 21.50 9.92 -12.00
CA ILE A 301 22.45 10.52 -11.05
C ILE A 301 21.75 11.55 -10.16
N PHE A 302 20.91 12.41 -10.76
CA PHE A 302 20.13 13.39 -10.01
C PHE A 302 19.24 12.73 -8.96
N TRP A 303 18.40 11.76 -9.37
CA TRP A 303 17.47 11.10 -8.45
C TRP A 303 18.18 10.25 -7.39
N GLN A 304 19.30 9.62 -7.71
CA GLN A 304 20.12 8.95 -6.69
C GLN A 304 20.64 9.96 -5.66
N GLY A 305 21.10 11.13 -6.10
CA GLY A 305 21.52 12.21 -5.22
C GLY A 305 20.39 12.76 -4.33
N GLU A 306 19.17 12.87 -4.86
CA GLU A 306 17.98 13.22 -4.06
C GLU A 306 17.66 12.13 -3.02
N ILE A 307 17.67 10.86 -3.43
CA ILE A 307 17.43 9.72 -2.54
C ILE A 307 18.43 9.70 -1.39
N ASP A 308 19.71 9.91 -1.69
CA ASP A 308 20.77 9.94 -0.67
C ASP A 308 20.60 11.16 0.25
N ARG A 309 20.28 12.34 -0.30
CA ARG A 309 20.05 13.56 0.48
C ARG A 309 18.88 13.43 1.45
N HIS A 310 17.79 12.82 1.00
CA HIS A 310 16.56 12.67 1.78
C HIS A 310 16.50 11.35 2.56
N GLY A 311 17.63 10.65 2.71
CA GLY A 311 17.75 9.45 3.54
C GLY A 311 16.95 8.24 3.04
N GLY A 312 16.60 8.20 1.75
CA GLY A 312 15.85 7.11 1.14
C GLY A 312 14.60 7.50 0.36
N GLY A 313 14.07 8.69 0.58
CA GLY A 313 12.91 9.21 -0.14
C GLY A 313 13.31 10.00 -1.38
N LEU A 314 12.42 10.13 -2.35
CA LEU A 314 12.59 11.09 -3.45
C LEU A 314 12.47 12.54 -2.96
N PHE A 315 11.77 12.74 -1.84
CA PHE A 315 11.44 14.05 -1.29
C PHE A 315 11.68 14.09 0.23
N GLU A 316 11.87 15.28 0.77
CA GLU A 316 12.22 15.51 2.18
C GLU A 316 11.21 14.93 3.18
N ASN A 317 9.92 15.06 2.89
CA ASN A 317 8.87 14.57 3.79
C ASN A 317 8.56 13.09 3.59
N GLN A 318 9.02 12.49 2.50
CA GLN A 318 8.62 11.14 2.11
C GLN A 318 9.17 10.08 3.08
N ARG A 319 8.27 9.42 3.79
CA ARG A 319 8.54 8.34 4.75
C ARG A 319 8.22 6.98 4.17
N ALA A 320 7.18 6.90 3.36
CA ALA A 320 6.78 5.69 2.65
C ALA A 320 6.43 6.00 1.19
N TYR A 321 6.34 4.93 0.40
CA TYR A 321 5.81 4.97 -0.96
C TYR A 321 4.86 3.81 -1.15
N HIS A 322 3.66 4.08 -1.64
CA HIS A 322 2.70 3.05 -2.03
C HIS A 322 2.80 2.82 -3.55
N ALA A 323 3.01 1.59 -3.99
CA ALA A 323 3.25 1.27 -5.40
C ALA A 323 1.96 1.11 -6.22
N TRP A 324 0.79 1.12 -5.57
CA TRP A 324 -0.51 1.05 -6.22
C TRP A 324 -0.58 -0.16 -7.16
N GLY A 325 -0.35 -1.36 -6.63
CA GLY A 325 -0.26 -2.60 -7.39
C GLY A 325 -1.44 -2.82 -8.33
N GLN A 326 -2.65 -2.47 -7.90
CA GLN A 326 -3.85 -2.50 -8.74
C GLN A 326 -3.74 -1.70 -10.06
N MET A 327 -2.91 -0.65 -10.08
CA MET A 327 -2.63 0.18 -11.26
C MET A 327 -1.33 -0.25 -11.96
N ALA A 328 -0.25 -0.42 -11.21
CA ALA A 328 1.10 -0.57 -11.76
C ALA A 328 1.47 -2.03 -12.13
N TRP A 329 0.74 -3.02 -11.60
CA TRP A 329 1.12 -4.44 -11.67
C TRP A 329 1.39 -4.93 -13.09
N ASP A 330 0.41 -4.75 -13.98
CA ASP A 330 0.46 -5.34 -15.31
C ASP A 330 1.50 -4.71 -16.24
N ARG A 331 1.77 -3.43 -16.06
CA ARG A 331 2.71 -2.66 -16.89
C ARG A 331 4.14 -2.79 -16.39
N TYR A 332 4.32 -2.70 -15.07
CA TYR A 332 5.63 -2.45 -14.48
C TYR A 332 6.02 -3.50 -13.45
N LEU A 333 5.16 -3.80 -12.47
CA LEU A 333 5.60 -4.53 -11.27
C LEU A 333 5.72 -6.06 -11.47
N LYS A 334 4.82 -6.69 -12.25
CA LYS A 334 4.81 -8.17 -12.40
C LYS A 334 6.06 -8.77 -13.04
N LYS A 335 6.92 -7.93 -13.64
CA LYS A 335 8.17 -8.32 -14.31
C LYS A 335 9.41 -8.00 -13.47
N LEU A 336 9.23 -7.52 -12.24
CA LEU A 336 10.34 -7.17 -11.38
C LEU A 336 11.11 -8.40 -10.98
N THR A 337 12.43 -8.27 -11.04
CA THR A 337 13.40 -9.23 -10.54
C THR A 337 14.55 -8.45 -9.90
N PRO A 338 15.39 -9.08 -9.05
CA PRO A 338 16.58 -8.42 -8.52
C PRO A 338 17.44 -7.79 -9.63
N ALA A 339 17.67 -8.52 -10.73
CA ALA A 339 18.42 -8.04 -11.87
C ALA A 339 17.78 -6.80 -12.53
N VAL A 340 16.46 -6.80 -12.73
CA VAL A 340 15.75 -5.65 -13.33
C VAL A 340 15.90 -4.40 -12.46
N VAL A 341 15.71 -4.52 -11.14
CA VAL A 341 15.83 -3.38 -10.22
C VAL A 341 17.26 -2.85 -10.16
N ARG A 342 18.27 -3.74 -10.19
CA ARG A 342 19.68 -3.35 -10.20
C ARG A 342 20.11 -2.65 -11.49
N THR A 343 19.57 -3.04 -12.64
CA THR A 343 20.12 -2.65 -13.95
C THR A 343 19.32 -1.58 -14.68
N LYS A 344 18.01 -1.47 -14.44
CA LYS A 344 17.17 -0.47 -15.09
C LYS A 344 16.98 0.74 -14.20
N ASP A 345 17.39 1.91 -14.68
CA ASP A 345 17.21 3.17 -13.97
C ASP A 345 15.79 3.71 -14.20
N THR A 346 14.95 3.56 -13.18
CA THR A 346 13.64 4.22 -13.02
C THR A 346 13.60 4.76 -11.60
N ARG A 347 12.74 5.74 -11.30
CA ARG A 347 12.63 6.29 -9.94
C ARG A 347 12.27 5.21 -8.92
N PHE A 348 11.32 4.33 -9.28
CA PHE A 348 10.96 3.16 -8.48
C PHE A 348 12.17 2.24 -8.23
N ASN A 349 12.90 1.85 -9.28
CA ASN A 349 14.01 0.92 -9.13
C ASN A 349 15.14 1.51 -8.28
N LEU A 350 15.46 2.81 -8.47
CA LEU A 350 16.46 3.51 -7.66
C LEU A 350 16.08 3.49 -6.17
N LEU A 351 14.82 3.74 -5.82
CA LEU A 351 14.33 3.62 -4.45
C LEU A 351 14.51 2.21 -3.88
N MET A 352 14.22 1.17 -4.68
CA MET A 352 14.19 -0.21 -4.20
C MET A 352 15.57 -0.86 -4.05
N ARG A 353 16.60 -0.38 -4.76
CA ARG A 353 17.94 -1.00 -4.80
C ARG A 353 18.54 -1.26 -3.41
N ARG A 354 18.33 -0.35 -2.47
CA ARG A 354 18.88 -0.45 -1.11
C ARG A 354 18.25 -1.56 -0.25
N PHE A 355 17.10 -2.09 -0.67
CA PHE A 355 16.42 -3.19 0.01
C PHE A 355 16.76 -4.56 -0.59
N ILE A 356 17.54 -4.59 -1.68
CA ILE A 356 17.98 -5.85 -2.30
C ILE A 356 19.26 -6.32 -1.60
N GLU A 357 19.20 -7.53 -1.05
CA GLU A 357 20.35 -8.19 -0.42
C GLU A 357 21.44 -8.50 -1.46
N LYS A 358 22.70 -8.53 -1.03
CA LYS A 358 23.84 -8.64 -1.96
C LYS A 358 23.91 -9.97 -2.72
N ASP A 359 23.30 -11.03 -2.16
CA ASP A 359 23.28 -12.38 -2.71
C ASP A 359 22.12 -12.64 -3.70
N LEU A 360 21.29 -11.61 -3.98
CA LEU A 360 20.16 -11.64 -4.92
C LEU A 360 20.46 -11.07 -6.32
#